data_AF-A0A358PDS5-F1
#
_entry.id   AF-A0A358PDS5-F1
#
_cell.length_a   1.000
_cell.length_b   1.000
_cell.length_c   1.000
_cell.angle_alpha   90.00
_cell.angle_beta   90.00
_cell.angle_gamma   90.00
#
_symmetry.space_group_name_H-M   'P 1'
#
loop_
_entity.id
_entity.type
_entity.pdbx_description
1 polymer ?
#
loop_
_entity_poly.entity_id
_entity_poly.type
_entity_poly.pdbx_seq_one_letter_code
_entity_poly.pdbx_strand_id
1 'polypeptide(L)'
;EEKDLPGRSALPEGMAAIMGRVATELVAGVMVGAFIGWALDQWLDTSPLFMLVMFFMGAIAGMLNVWRVFTGRGLAAGYFDEHKNSSDKDD
;
A
#
# COMPACT_ATOMS: atom_id res chain seq x y z
N GLU A 1 -17.31 -5.39 -37.94
CA GLU A 1 -16.62 -4.55 -36.94
C GLU A 1 -16.98 -5.05 -35.55
N GLU A 2 -16.24 -6.04 -35.05
CA GLU A 2 -16.26 -6.41 -33.64
C GLU A 2 -15.03 -5.75 -33.04
N LYS A 3 -15.24 -4.66 -32.29
CA LYS A 3 -14.16 -3.98 -31.60
C LYS A 3 -13.77 -4.87 -30.44
N ASP A 4 -12.75 -5.70 -30.64
CA ASP A 4 -11.92 -6.29 -29.60
C ASP A 4 -11.37 -5.15 -28.73
N LEU A 5 -12.16 -4.76 -27.74
CA LEU A 5 -11.69 -3.95 -26.63
C LEU A 5 -10.87 -4.91 -25.77
N PRO A 6 -9.58 -4.64 -25.51
CA PRO A 6 -8.81 -5.48 -24.60
C PRO A 6 -9.56 -5.47 -23.27
N GLY A 7 -10.10 -6.64 -22.91
CA GLY A 7 -10.74 -6.85 -21.62
C GLY A 7 -9.72 -6.39 -20.59
N ARG A 8 -10.03 -5.30 -19.89
CA ARG A 8 -9.20 -4.76 -18.81
C ARG A 8 -8.79 -5.96 -17.99
N SER A 9 -7.51 -6.29 -18.01
CA SER A 9 -6.92 -7.34 -17.21
C SER A 9 -7.21 -6.97 -15.76
N ALA A 10 -8.36 -7.45 -15.28
CA ALA A 10 -8.83 -7.25 -13.93
C ALA A 10 -7.83 -8.00 -13.09
N LEU A 11 -6.91 -7.26 -12.48
CA LEU A 11 -6.05 -7.79 -11.45
C LEU A 11 -6.98 -8.51 -10.46
N PRO A 12 -6.67 -9.75 -10.04
CA PRO A 12 -7.49 -10.48 -9.08
C PRO A 12 -7.90 -9.52 -7.95
N GLU A 13 -9.16 -9.49 -7.52
CA GLU A 13 -9.67 -8.45 -6.61
C GLU A 13 -8.81 -8.34 -5.34
N GLY A 14 -8.34 -9.47 -4.83
CA GLY A 14 -7.37 -9.50 -3.75
C GLY A 14 -6.10 -8.71 -4.10
N MET A 15 -5.50 -8.93 -5.27
CA MET A 15 -4.25 -8.26 -5.66
C MET A 15 -4.43 -6.77 -5.82
N ALA A 16 -5.59 -6.32 -6.33
CA ALA A 16 -5.92 -4.90 -6.36
C ALA A 16 -5.97 -4.30 -4.95
N ALA A 17 -6.57 -5.01 -3.98
CA ALA A 17 -6.65 -4.56 -2.59
C ALA A 17 -5.27 -4.50 -1.90
N ILE A 18 -4.38 -5.48 -2.13
CA ILE A 18 -3.00 -5.43 -1.60
C ILE A 18 -2.25 -4.24 -2.17
N MET A 19 -2.29 -4.06 -3.49
CA MET A 19 -1.56 -2.99 -4.15
C MET A 19 -2.05 -1.62 -3.70
N GLY A 20 -3.37 -1.46 -3.51
CA GLY A 20 -3.96 -0.26 -2.92
C GLY A 20 -3.44 0.00 -1.51
N ARG A 21 -3.45 -1.00 -0.63
CA ARG A 21 -2.90 -0.86 0.74
C ARG A 21 -1.43 -0.46 0.73
N VAL A 22 -0.60 -1.18 -0.02
CA VAL A 22 0.84 -0.90 -0.15
C VAL A 22 1.08 0.54 -0.61
N ALA A 23 0.34 1.00 -1.62
CA ALA A 23 0.43 2.38 -2.09
C ALA A 23 0.03 3.38 -1.00
N THR A 24 -1.09 3.14 -0.31
CA THR A 24 -1.53 4.03 0.77
C THR A 24 -0.55 4.08 1.94
N GLU A 25 0.06 2.96 2.33
CA GLU A 25 1.04 2.92 3.41
C GLU A 25 2.32 3.68 3.08
N LEU A 26 2.82 3.56 1.83
CA LEU A 26 3.97 4.34 1.37
C LEU A 26 3.66 5.84 1.33
N VAL A 27 2.53 6.22 0.73
CA VAL A 27 2.13 7.62 0.62
C VAL A 27 1.89 8.21 2.01
N ALA A 28 1.19 7.50 2.89
CA ALA A 28 0.94 7.94 4.26
C ALA A 28 2.24 8.14 5.04
N GLY A 29 3.18 7.20 4.97
CA GLY A 29 4.47 7.31 5.66
C GLY A 29 5.27 8.53 5.22
N VAL A 30 5.36 8.76 3.90
CA VAL A 30 6.06 9.93 3.34
C VAL A 30 5.35 11.24 3.69
N MET A 31 4.02 11.29 3.54
CA MET A 31 3.23 12.49 3.84
C MET A 31 3.34 12.89 5.30
N VAL A 32 3.22 11.92 6.23
CA VAL A 32 3.35 12.18 7.67
C VAL A 32 4.78 12.62 8.01
N GLY A 33 5.80 11.93 7.48
CA GLY A 33 7.20 12.32 7.71
C GLY A 33 7.51 13.72 7.19
N ALA A 34 7.10 14.04 5.97
CA ALA A 34 7.29 15.37 5.38
C ALA A 34 6.54 16.45 6.15
N PHE A 35 5.29 16.20 6.58
CA PHE A 35 4.51 17.15 7.36
C PHE A 35 5.14 17.43 8.73
N ILE A 36 5.59 16.39 9.43
CA ILE A 36 6.28 16.55 10.73
C ILE A 36 7.60 17.29 10.53
N GLY A 37 8.40 16.90 9.52
CA GLY A 37 9.67 17.56 9.23
C GLY A 37 9.49 19.04 8.88
N TRP A 38 8.44 19.38 8.12
CA TRP A 38 8.07 20.77 7.82
C TRP A 38 7.71 21.57 9.06
N ALA A 39 6.87 21.01 9.92
CA ALA A 39 6.45 21.66 11.15
C ALA A 39 7.65 21.92 12.08
N LEU A 40 8.60 20.96 12.14
CA LEU A 40 9.84 21.12 12.88
C LEU A 40 10.76 22.19 12.28
N ASP A 41 10.93 22.18 10.95
CA ASP A 41 11.74 23.20 10.27
C ASP A 41 11.18 24.62 10.51
N GLN A 42 9.85 24.78 10.50
CA GLN A 42 9.20 26.06 10.82
C GLN A 42 9.32 26.46 12.30
N TRP A 43 9.27 25.49 13.21
CA TRP A 43 9.35 25.79 14.64
C TRP A 43 10.78 26.13 15.10
N LEU A 44 11.78 25.52 14.49
CA LEU A 44 13.20 25.70 14.81
C LEU A 44 13.91 26.71 13.90
N ASP A 45 13.19 27.29 12.93
CA ASP A 45 13.68 28.22 11.92
C ASP A 45 14.93 27.66 11.18
N THR A 46 14.91 26.35 10.94
CA THR A 46 15.98 25.64 10.24
C THR A 46 15.73 25.65 8.74
N SER A 47 16.82 25.56 7.97
CA SER A 47 16.76 25.13 6.56
C SER A 47 16.06 23.75 6.49
N PRO A 48 15.56 23.29 5.31
CA PRO A 48 14.67 22.12 5.18
C PRO A 48 15.37 20.77 5.45
N LEU A 49 16.05 20.68 6.59
CA LEU A 49 16.94 19.64 7.02
C LEU A 49 16.13 18.57 7.77
N PHE A 50 15.23 18.98 8.67
CA PHE A 50 14.34 18.02 9.33
C PHE A 50 13.31 17.47 8.35
N MET A 51 12.79 18.26 7.40
CA MET A 51 12.02 17.75 6.27
C MET A 51 12.75 16.63 5.55
N LEU A 52 14.01 16.83 5.18
CA LEU A 52 14.77 15.84 4.42
C LEU A 52 14.99 14.55 5.22
N VAL A 53 15.41 14.68 6.49
CA VAL A 53 15.61 13.53 7.38
C VAL A 53 14.31 12.77 7.62
N MET A 54 13.22 13.48 7.96
CA MET A 54 11.92 12.87 8.24
C MET A 54 11.25 12.30 7.00
N PHE A 55 11.51 12.87 5.81
CA PHE A 55 11.07 12.30 4.54
C PHE A 55 11.65 10.90 4.33
N PHE A 56 12.97 10.74 4.47
CA PHE A 56 13.61 9.42 4.34
C PHE A 56 13.16 8.48 5.45
N MET A 57 13.05 8.97 6.69
CA MET A 57 12.53 8.17 7.80
C MET A 57 11.10 7.66 7.54
N GLY A 58 10.22 8.52 7.03
CA GLY A 58 8.85 8.19 6.65
C GLY A 58 8.78 7.20 5.49
N ALA A 59 9.65 7.37 4.49
CA ALA A 59 9.79 6.42 3.38
C ALA A 59 10.28 5.04 3.86
N ILE A 60 11.26 5.00 4.76
CA ILE A 60 11.75 3.75 5.37
C ILE A 60 10.63 3.10 6.18
N ALA A 61 9.90 3.85 7.01
CA ALA A 61 8.79 3.33 7.80
C ALA A 61 7.69 2.73 6.90
N GLY A 62 7.31 3.43 5.82
CA GLY A 62 6.39 2.92 4.82
C GLY A 62 6.90 1.63 4.18
N MET A 63 8.17 1.59 3.78
CA MET A 63 8.79 0.41 3.17
C MET A 63 8.83 -0.79 4.13
N LEU A 64 9.08 -0.56 5.42
CA LEU A 64 9.06 -1.60 6.45
C LEU A 64 7.64 -2.18 6.65
N ASN A 65 6.59 -1.34 6.58
CA ASN A 65 5.21 -1.81 6.63
C ASN A 65 4.87 -2.68 5.41
N VAL A 66 5.26 -2.24 4.22
CA VAL A 66 5.10 -3.01 2.98
C VAL A 66 5.85 -4.34 3.05
N TRP A 67 7.10 -4.34 3.52
CA TRP A 67 7.87 -5.56 3.71
C TRP A 67 7.22 -6.53 4.70
N ARG A 68 6.53 -6.01 5.73
CA ARG A 68 5.74 -6.82 6.67
C ARG A 68 4.53 -7.47 6.00
N VAL A 69 3.87 -6.78 5.06
CA VAL A 69 2.80 -7.35 4.23
C VAL A 69 3.35 -8.52 3.42
N PHE A 70 4.49 -8.35 2.75
CA PHE A 70 5.09 -9.41 1.93
C PHE A 70 5.68 -10.58 2.72
N THR A 71 6.19 -10.37 3.94
CA THR A 71 6.74 -11.44 4.80
C THR A 71 5.66 -12.25 5.55
N GLY A 72 4.39 -12.14 5.18
CA GLY A 72 3.32 -13.01 5.69
C GLY A 72 2.80 -12.67 7.09
N ARG A 73 3.35 -11.66 7.77
CA ARG A 73 2.85 -11.18 9.07
C ARG A 73 1.59 -10.32 9.00
N GLY A 74 1.14 -9.95 7.79
CA GLY A 74 -0.08 -9.16 7.55
C GLY A 74 -1.12 -9.83 6.64
N LEU A 75 -0.78 -10.94 5.97
CA LEU A 75 -1.65 -11.62 5.00
C LEU A 75 -2.66 -12.58 5.63
N ALA A 76 -2.49 -12.91 6.92
CA ALA A 76 -3.33 -13.90 7.61
C ALA A 76 -4.76 -13.39 7.93
N ALA A 77 -5.01 -12.09 7.88
CA ALA A 77 -6.30 -11.50 8.20
C ALA A 77 -7.05 -11.12 6.90
N GLY A 78 -7.74 -12.09 6.29
CA GLY A 78 -8.79 -11.80 5.30
C GLY A 78 -8.47 -12.06 3.82
N TYR A 79 -7.41 -12.81 3.49
CA TYR A 79 -7.12 -13.19 2.10
C TYR A 79 -7.66 -14.57 1.69
N PHE A 80 -8.31 -15.26 2.62
CA PHE A 80 -9.05 -16.49 2.35
C PHE A 80 -10.53 -16.18 2.57
N ASP A 81 -11.18 -15.63 1.56
CA ASP A 81 -12.55 -16.05 1.31
C ASP A 81 -12.84 -16.00 -0.18
N GLU A 82 -13.64 -16.97 -0.61
CA GLU A 82 -14.22 -17.09 -1.96
C GLU A 82 -13.32 -17.64 -3.08
N HIS A 83 -13.01 -18.94 -3.00
CA HIS A 83 -13.17 -19.84 -4.14
C HIS A 83 -13.42 -21.28 -3.65
N LYS A 84 -14.59 -21.49 -3.03
CA LYS A 84 -15.18 -22.84 -3.00
C LYS A 84 -15.89 -23.07 -4.34
N ASN A 85 -15.11 -23.41 -5.35
CA ASN A 85 -15.64 -23.89 -6.62
C ASN A 85 -16.27 -25.27 -6.42
N SER A 86 -17.51 -25.42 -6.88
CA SER A 86 -17.99 -26.62 -7.59
C SER A 86 -17.80 -27.98 -6.93
N SER A 87 -18.75 -28.41 -6.09
CA SER A 87 -19.14 -29.82 -5.96
C SER A 87 -20.40 -29.94 -5.09
N ASP A 88 -21.56 -29.69 -5.67
CA ASP A 88 -22.84 -30.26 -5.20
C ASP A 88 -23.93 -29.91 -6.21
N LYS A 89 -24.11 -30.81 -7.17
CA LYS A 89 -25.40 -31.26 -7.73
C LYS A 89 -25.14 -32.15 -8.95
N ASP A 90 -24.49 -33.28 -8.69
CA ASP A 90 -24.96 -34.53 -9.28
C ASP A 90 -25.90 -35.12 -8.22
N ASP A 91 -27.21 -34.92 -8.44
CA ASP A 91 -28.37 -35.75 -8.02
C ASP A 91 -29.67 -34.99 -8.29
#